data_AF-Q8R3Z2-F1
#
_entry.id   AF-Q8R3Z2-F1
#
_cell.length_a   1.000
_cell.length_b   1.000
_cell.length_c   1.000
_cell.angle_alpha   90.00
_cell.angle_beta   90.00
_cell.angle_gamma   90.00
#
_symmetry.space_group_name_H-M   'P 1'
#
loop_
_entity.id
_entity.type
_entity.pdbx_description
1 polymer ?
#
loop_
_entity_poly.entity_id
_entity_poly.type
_entity_poly.pdbx_seq_one_letter_code
_entity_poly.pdbx_strand_id
1 'polypeptide(L)'
;MELLCSELQLPQLPDGGLLQLCSHLMGLTPALSLSNASVLARSLFLDRIRSLPSSASRLLRVALVSFCVKYTYAICRAVLCPLLQDPRVGPAQTELLCSLIKDESLESDMQVQILGQVLELAWREETFLVLQTLLERQITEQQSLDLAVALEPNATFLKKALQAALRHVTH
;
A
#
# COMPACT_ATOMS: atom_id res chain seq x y z
N MET A 1 3.40 12.38 -17.14
CA MET A 1 2.47 12.45 -15.99
C MET A 1 3.10 13.17 -14.80
N GLU A 2 4.33 12.81 -14.39
CA GLU A 2 5.00 13.45 -13.23
C GLU A 2 5.10 14.97 -13.36
N LEU A 3 5.59 15.48 -14.50
CA LEU A 3 5.66 16.92 -14.78
C LEU A 3 4.30 17.61 -14.69
N LEU A 4 3.23 16.98 -15.19
CA LEU A 4 1.88 17.54 -15.10
C LEU A 4 1.42 17.65 -13.64
N CYS A 5 1.77 16.67 -12.81
CA CYS A 5 1.40 16.68 -11.39
C CYS A 5 2.11 17.81 -10.62
N SER A 6 3.36 18.11 -10.97
CA SER A 6 4.11 19.22 -10.37
C SER A 6 3.59 20.59 -10.84
N GLU A 7 3.33 20.75 -12.14
CA GLU A 7 2.80 22.00 -12.71
C GLU A 7 1.41 22.35 -12.12
N LEU A 8 0.58 21.33 -11.90
CA LEU A 8 -0.73 21.49 -11.26
C LEU A 8 -0.67 21.60 -9.72
N GLN A 9 0.52 21.52 -9.13
CA GLN A 9 0.74 21.60 -7.68
C GLN A 9 -0.13 20.62 -6.89
N LEU A 10 -0.38 19.42 -7.44
CA LEU A 10 -1.25 18.40 -6.83
C LEU A 10 -0.88 18.05 -5.36
N PRO A 11 0.41 17.99 -4.98
CA PRO A 11 0.79 17.76 -3.58
C PRO A 11 0.31 18.84 -2.61
N GLN A 12 0.00 20.06 -3.09
CA GLN A 12 -0.41 21.20 -2.25
C GLN A 12 -1.93 21.37 -2.14
N LEU A 13 -2.72 20.56 -2.85
CA LEU A 13 -4.18 20.66 -2.80
C LEU A 13 -4.72 20.54 -1.36
N PRO A 14 -5.75 21.28 -0.95
CA PRO A 14 -6.43 21.01 0.31
C PRO A 14 -7.20 19.67 0.21
N ASP A 15 -7.44 19.00 1.34
CA ASP A 15 -8.09 17.68 1.37
C ASP A 15 -9.46 17.66 0.66
N GLY A 16 -10.21 18.76 0.69
CA GLY A 16 -11.46 18.90 -0.05
C GLY A 16 -11.27 18.87 -1.57
N GLY A 17 -10.23 19.55 -2.08
CA GLY A 17 -9.89 19.53 -3.51
C GLY A 17 -9.31 18.19 -3.95
N LEU A 18 -8.53 17.54 -3.08
CA LEU A 18 -8.05 16.18 -3.28
C LEU A 18 -9.23 15.19 -3.44
N LEU A 19 -10.20 15.22 -2.53
CA LEU A 19 -11.39 14.37 -2.62
C LEU A 19 -12.16 14.60 -3.92
N GLN A 20 -12.42 15.86 -4.26
CA GLN A 20 -13.09 16.19 -5.51
C GLN A 20 -12.33 15.64 -6.71
N LEU A 21 -11.01 15.83 -6.78
CA LEU A 21 -10.19 15.29 -7.86
C LEU A 21 -10.30 13.76 -7.94
N CYS A 22 -10.18 13.04 -6.81
CA CYS A 22 -10.34 11.59 -6.77
C CYS A 22 -11.70 11.15 -7.30
N SER A 23 -12.79 11.84 -6.94
CA SER A 23 -14.12 11.56 -7.48
C SER A 23 -14.20 11.77 -9.00
N HIS A 24 -13.55 12.80 -9.54
CA HIS A 24 -13.49 13.01 -11.00
C HIS A 24 -12.67 11.92 -11.71
N LEU A 25 -11.54 11.51 -11.12
CA LEU A 25 -10.68 10.45 -11.67
C LEU A 25 -11.40 9.10 -11.76
N MET A 26 -12.35 8.85 -10.85
CA MET A 26 -13.20 7.67 -10.88
C MET A 26 -14.14 7.63 -12.10
N GLY A 27 -14.59 8.80 -12.57
CA GLY A 27 -15.43 8.94 -13.76
C GLY A 27 -14.69 8.81 -15.09
N LEU A 28 -13.36 8.78 -15.10
CA LEU A 28 -12.58 8.73 -16.35
C LEU A 28 -12.81 7.41 -17.10
N THR A 29 -13.14 7.56 -18.39
CA THR A 29 -13.27 6.46 -19.35
C THR A 29 -12.55 6.85 -20.65
N PRO A 30 -11.51 6.10 -21.08
CA PRO A 30 -10.96 4.90 -20.44
C PRO A 30 -10.30 5.20 -19.09
N ALA A 31 -10.11 4.14 -18.29
CA ALA A 31 -9.37 4.21 -17.03
C ALA A 31 -7.93 4.68 -17.26
N LEU A 32 -7.31 5.27 -16.24
CA LEU A 32 -5.88 5.53 -16.27
C LEU A 32 -5.09 4.21 -16.34
N SER A 33 -3.99 4.20 -17.08
CA SER A 33 -3.04 3.10 -17.03
C SER A 33 -2.43 2.97 -15.63
N LEU A 34 -1.99 1.75 -15.26
CA LEU A 34 -1.34 1.50 -13.97
C LEU A 34 -0.17 2.45 -13.69
N SER A 35 0.66 2.73 -14.70
CA SER A 35 1.79 3.65 -14.56
C SER A 35 1.34 5.08 -14.22
N ASN A 36 0.37 5.61 -14.98
CA ASN A 36 -0.16 6.95 -14.75
C ASN A 36 -0.90 7.05 -13.40
N ALA A 37 -1.67 6.03 -13.04
CA ALA A 37 -2.34 5.95 -11.74
C ALA A 37 -1.34 5.87 -10.59
N SER A 38 -0.21 5.16 -10.76
CA SER A 38 0.85 5.08 -9.75
C SER A 38 1.55 6.43 -9.54
N VAL A 39 1.84 7.14 -10.62
CA VAL A 39 2.41 8.50 -10.55
C VAL A 39 1.46 9.47 -9.84
N LEU A 40 0.18 9.45 -10.21
CA LEU A 40 -0.85 10.27 -9.57
C LEU A 40 -1.01 9.91 -8.09
N ALA A 41 -1.10 8.63 -7.76
CA ALA A 41 -1.21 8.17 -6.38
C ALA A 41 -0.03 8.65 -5.53
N ARG A 42 1.20 8.51 -6.04
CA ARG A 42 2.40 9.04 -5.38
C ARG A 42 2.30 10.54 -5.16
N SER A 43 1.98 11.31 -6.22
CA SER A 43 1.90 12.77 -6.13
C SER A 43 0.79 13.26 -5.19
N LEU A 44 -0.33 12.55 -5.11
CA LEU A 44 -1.48 12.99 -4.34
C LEU A 44 -1.35 12.61 -2.86
N PHE A 45 -0.80 11.43 -2.56
CA PHE A 45 -0.92 10.83 -1.24
C PHE A 45 0.41 10.64 -0.50
N LEU A 46 1.54 10.43 -1.18
CA LEU A 46 2.77 9.98 -0.52
C LEU A 46 3.25 10.97 0.56
N ASP A 47 3.46 12.23 0.18
CA ASP A 47 3.95 13.24 1.13
C ASP A 47 2.92 13.56 2.22
N ARG A 48 1.63 13.53 1.89
CA ARG A 48 0.56 13.74 2.87
C ARG A 48 0.59 12.68 3.95
N ILE A 49 0.61 11.40 3.54
CA ILE A 49 0.65 10.27 4.47
C ILE A 49 1.95 10.32 5.28
N ARG A 50 3.09 10.55 4.63
CA ARG A 50 4.37 10.71 5.30
C ARG A 50 4.36 11.81 6.36
N SER A 51 3.71 12.95 6.07
CA SER A 51 3.64 14.10 6.97
C SER A 51 2.58 14.02 8.06
N LEU A 52 1.84 12.91 8.15
CA LEU A 52 0.78 12.75 9.15
C LEU A 52 1.33 12.91 10.58
N PRO A 53 0.84 13.90 11.36
CA PRO A 53 1.24 14.05 12.76
C PRO A 53 0.58 13.02 13.67
N SER A 54 -0.57 12.48 13.23
CA SER A 54 -1.42 11.51 13.92
C SER A 54 -2.34 10.84 12.87
N SER A 55 -3.48 10.28 13.27
CA SER A 55 -4.43 9.66 12.35
C SER A 55 -4.83 10.57 11.18
N ALA A 56 -4.92 9.98 9.98
CA ALA A 56 -5.36 10.68 8.78
C ALA A 56 -6.74 11.34 8.96
N SER A 57 -6.87 12.56 8.42
CA SER A 57 -8.13 13.31 8.41
C SER A 57 -9.25 12.49 7.73
N ARG A 58 -10.51 12.76 8.10
CA ARG A 58 -11.65 12.09 7.45
C ARG A 58 -11.66 12.32 5.95
N LEU A 59 -11.35 13.53 5.49
CA LEU A 59 -11.35 13.86 4.06
C LEU A 59 -10.24 13.13 3.31
N LEU A 60 -9.03 13.06 3.87
CA LEU A 60 -7.94 12.30 3.29
C LEU A 60 -8.30 10.80 3.18
N ARG A 61 -8.88 10.21 4.24
CA ARG A 61 -9.34 8.81 4.21
C ARG A 61 -10.38 8.58 3.13
N VAL A 62 -11.39 9.45 3.00
CA VAL A 62 -12.43 9.31 1.98
C VAL A 62 -11.86 9.48 0.57
N ALA A 63 -10.93 10.43 0.36
CA ALA A 63 -10.29 10.61 -0.94
C ALA A 63 -9.47 9.38 -1.35
N LEU A 64 -8.72 8.82 -0.39
CA LEU A 64 -7.91 7.62 -0.58
C LEU A 64 -8.78 6.41 -0.92
N VAL A 65 -9.82 6.13 -0.12
CA VAL A 65 -10.78 5.05 -0.39
C VAL A 65 -11.46 5.25 -1.74
N SER A 66 -11.91 6.48 -2.05
CA SER A 66 -12.53 6.79 -3.34
C SER A 66 -11.61 6.49 -4.52
N PHE A 67 -10.30 6.75 -4.40
CA PHE A 67 -9.33 6.44 -5.45
C PHE A 67 -9.03 4.95 -5.54
N CYS A 68 -8.96 4.26 -4.39
CA CYS A 68 -8.73 2.81 -4.33
C CYS A 68 -9.75 2.03 -5.13
N VAL A 69 -11.04 2.38 -5.10
CA VAL A 69 -12.11 1.65 -5.83
C VAL A 69 -11.73 1.21 -7.25
N LYS A 70 -10.96 2.00 -8.00
CA LYS A 70 -10.47 1.64 -9.35
C LYS A 70 -8.95 1.42 -9.44
N TYR A 71 -8.19 1.89 -8.46
CA TYR A 71 -6.74 2.00 -8.55
C TYR A 71 -6.01 1.50 -7.29
N THR A 72 -6.61 0.59 -6.51
CA THR A 72 -6.04 0.05 -5.25
C THR A 72 -4.60 -0.41 -5.42
N TYR A 73 -4.32 -1.25 -6.43
CA TYR A 73 -2.95 -1.72 -6.66
C TYR A 73 -1.97 -0.59 -6.99
N ALA A 74 -2.41 0.43 -7.72
CA ALA A 74 -1.57 1.59 -8.03
C ALA A 74 -1.21 2.38 -6.77
N ILE A 75 -2.17 2.58 -5.85
CA ILE A 75 -1.90 3.18 -4.54
C ILE A 75 -0.94 2.31 -3.75
N CYS A 76 -1.26 1.04 -3.55
CA CYS A 76 -0.44 0.14 -2.75
C CYS A 76 1.00 0.14 -3.26
N ARG A 77 1.22 -0.08 -4.54
CA ARG A 77 2.58 -0.07 -5.13
C ARG A 77 3.27 1.30 -5.03
N ALA A 78 2.57 2.39 -5.29
CA ALA A 78 3.17 3.71 -5.37
C ALA A 78 3.48 4.34 -4.00
N VAL A 79 2.75 3.93 -2.96
CA VAL A 79 2.76 4.54 -1.62
C VAL A 79 3.36 3.61 -0.56
N LEU A 80 3.03 2.31 -0.58
CA LEU A 80 3.41 1.37 0.47
C LEU A 80 4.93 1.22 0.60
N CYS A 81 5.61 0.82 -0.48
CA CYS A 81 7.05 0.58 -0.42
C CYS A 81 7.84 1.86 -0.10
N PRO A 82 7.57 3.03 -0.74
CA PRO A 82 8.26 4.26 -0.40
C PRO A 82 8.02 4.76 1.03
N LEU A 83 6.85 4.48 1.62
CA LEU A 83 6.61 4.77 3.03
C LEU A 83 7.39 3.82 3.91
N LEU A 84 7.28 2.50 3.71
CA LEU A 84 7.99 1.51 4.52
C LEU A 84 9.52 1.63 4.42
N GLN A 85 10.06 2.30 3.40
CA GLN A 85 11.49 2.66 3.32
C GLN A 85 11.85 3.90 4.16
N ASP A 86 10.93 4.83 4.37
CA ASP A 86 11.17 6.05 5.15
C ASP A 86 11.27 5.72 6.66
N PRO A 87 12.40 6.02 7.33
CA PRO A 87 12.59 5.72 8.75
C PRO A 87 11.68 6.52 9.69
N ARG A 88 10.94 7.51 9.18
CA ARG A 88 9.99 8.32 9.97
C ARG A 88 8.58 7.77 9.97
N VAL A 89 8.31 6.68 9.26
CA VAL A 89 7.00 6.03 9.31
C VAL A 89 6.74 5.56 10.73
N GLY A 90 5.56 5.89 11.24
CA GLY A 90 5.09 5.49 12.55
C GLY A 90 3.70 4.89 12.49
N PRO A 91 3.04 4.72 13.66
CA PRO A 91 1.79 4.00 13.79
C PRO A 91 0.66 4.55 12.91
N ALA A 92 0.54 5.87 12.76
CA ALA A 92 -0.52 6.48 11.97
C ALA A 92 -0.43 6.15 10.48
N GLN A 93 0.79 6.12 9.95
CA GLN A 93 1.06 5.74 8.56
C GLN A 93 0.85 4.24 8.37
N THR A 94 1.37 3.43 9.28
CA THR A 94 1.24 1.97 9.22
C THR A 94 -0.21 1.51 9.35
N GLU A 95 -1.00 2.12 10.24
CA GLU A 95 -2.45 1.86 10.36
C GLU A 95 -3.17 2.12 9.03
N LEU A 96 -2.86 3.26 8.39
CA LEU A 96 -3.46 3.61 7.11
C LEU A 96 -3.05 2.62 6.01
N LEU A 97 -1.76 2.24 5.94
CA LEU A 97 -1.27 1.24 5.00
C LEU A 97 -1.97 -0.11 5.20
N CYS A 98 -2.07 -0.59 6.43
CA CYS A 98 -2.78 -1.84 6.74
C CYS A 98 -4.26 -1.74 6.37
N SER A 99 -4.91 -0.59 6.54
CA SER A 99 -6.31 -0.40 6.12
C SER A 99 -6.50 -0.51 4.60
N LEU A 100 -5.55 0.02 3.81
CA LEU A 100 -5.57 -0.13 2.35
C LEU A 100 -5.36 -1.57 1.92
N ILE A 101 -4.43 -2.25 2.59
CA ILE A 101 -4.14 -3.64 2.30
C ILE A 101 -5.34 -4.51 2.62
N LYS A 102 -6.19 -4.17 3.60
CA LYS A 102 -7.40 -4.92 3.96
C LYS A 102 -8.60 -4.65 3.03
N ASP A 103 -8.47 -3.76 2.06
CA ASP A 103 -9.57 -3.40 1.17
C ASP A 103 -9.90 -4.50 0.16
N GLU A 104 -11.14 -4.99 0.14
CA GLU A 104 -11.60 -6.10 -0.72
C GLU A 104 -11.30 -5.90 -2.23
N SER A 105 -11.09 -4.66 -2.68
CA SER A 105 -10.70 -4.36 -4.07
C SER A 105 -9.27 -4.78 -4.43
N LEU A 106 -8.42 -5.13 -3.46
CA LEU A 106 -7.10 -5.68 -3.73
C LEU A 106 -7.21 -7.18 -4.07
N GLU A 107 -7.02 -7.52 -5.35
CA GLU A 107 -7.08 -8.90 -5.82
C GLU A 107 -5.89 -9.75 -5.30
N SER A 108 -6.07 -11.07 -5.21
CA SER A 108 -5.05 -12.01 -4.70
C SER A 108 -3.71 -11.92 -5.45
N ASP A 109 -3.74 -11.84 -6.78
CA ASP A 109 -2.51 -11.73 -7.59
C ASP A 109 -1.75 -10.42 -7.31
N MET A 110 -2.48 -9.33 -7.09
CA MET A 110 -1.91 -8.03 -6.73
C MET A 110 -1.30 -8.06 -5.33
N GLN A 111 -1.95 -8.75 -4.39
CA GLN A 111 -1.48 -8.95 -3.03
C GLN A 111 -0.14 -9.71 -3.00
N VAL A 112 0.00 -10.79 -3.78
CA VAL A 112 1.28 -11.52 -3.90
C VAL A 112 2.39 -10.63 -4.43
N GLN A 113 2.09 -9.80 -5.43
CA GLN A 113 3.07 -8.85 -5.97
C GLN A 113 3.52 -7.82 -4.94
N ILE A 114 2.58 -7.28 -4.14
CA ILE A 114 2.91 -6.37 -3.04
C ILE A 114 3.76 -7.10 -2.00
N LEU A 115 3.37 -8.31 -1.63
CA LEU A 115 4.07 -9.11 -0.64
C LEU A 115 5.51 -9.39 -1.06
N GLY A 116 5.76 -9.75 -2.32
CA GLY A 116 7.11 -9.86 -2.87
C GLY A 116 7.92 -8.57 -2.73
N GLN A 117 7.33 -7.41 -3.06
CA GLN A 117 7.99 -6.11 -2.92
C GLN A 117 8.31 -5.76 -1.46
N VAL A 118 7.43 -6.10 -0.51
CA VAL A 118 7.65 -5.84 0.92
C VAL A 118 8.75 -6.73 1.50
N LEU A 119 8.84 -7.97 1.04
CA LEU A 119 9.88 -8.91 1.49
C LEU A 119 11.30 -8.45 1.12
N GLU A 120 11.45 -7.67 0.05
CA GLU A 120 12.72 -7.05 -0.38
C GLU A 120 13.12 -5.82 0.44
N LEU A 121 12.23 -5.29 1.30
CA LEU A 121 12.52 -4.11 2.12
C LEU A 121 13.34 -4.46 3.37
N ALA A 122 13.86 -3.42 4.03
CA ALA A 122 14.44 -3.58 5.36
C ALA A 122 13.35 -3.96 6.37
N TRP A 123 13.62 -5.01 7.15
CA TRP A 123 12.67 -5.55 8.12
C TRP A 123 12.71 -4.74 9.42
N ARG A 124 11.59 -4.07 9.71
CA ARG A 124 11.33 -3.22 10.88
C ARG A 124 9.91 -3.47 11.38
N GLU A 125 9.57 -2.99 12.58
CA GLU A 125 8.25 -3.20 13.20
C GLU A 125 7.10 -2.89 12.24
N GLU A 126 7.18 -1.77 11.53
CA GLU A 126 6.17 -1.32 10.57
C GLU A 126 6.05 -2.28 9.37
N THR A 127 7.19 -2.76 8.86
CA THR A 127 7.25 -3.76 7.80
C THR A 127 6.58 -5.06 8.24
N PHE A 128 6.78 -5.50 9.50
CA PHE A 128 6.15 -6.70 10.02
C PHE A 128 4.64 -6.58 10.14
N LEU A 129 4.13 -5.44 10.61
CA LEU A 129 2.68 -5.20 10.70
C LEU A 129 2.02 -5.26 9.32
N VAL A 130 2.68 -4.69 8.30
CA VAL A 130 2.22 -4.74 6.92
C VAL A 130 2.29 -6.18 6.36
N LEU A 131 3.40 -6.89 6.58
CA LEU A 131 3.54 -8.30 6.17
C LEU A 131 2.48 -9.19 6.81
N GLN A 132 2.25 -9.06 8.11
CA GLN A 132 1.21 -9.81 8.81
C GLN A 132 -0.16 -9.52 8.21
N THR A 133 -0.48 -8.24 7.97
CA THR A 133 -1.75 -7.85 7.34
C THR A 133 -1.92 -8.44 5.94
N LEU A 134 -0.84 -8.49 5.15
CA LEU A 134 -0.84 -9.16 3.84
C LEU A 134 -1.02 -10.67 3.96
N LEU A 135 -0.45 -11.32 4.98
CA LEU A 135 -0.57 -12.78 5.16
C LEU A 135 -1.94 -13.18 5.70
N GLU A 136 -2.57 -12.34 6.53
CA GLU A 136 -3.92 -12.56 7.08
C GLU A 136 -5.01 -12.54 6.00
N ARG A 137 -4.76 -11.84 4.88
CA ARG A 137 -5.62 -11.92 3.70
C ARG A 137 -5.36 -13.24 2.99
N GLN A 138 -6.11 -14.28 3.35
CA GLN A 138 -6.15 -15.61 2.69
C GLN A 138 -5.28 -15.72 1.43
N ILE A 139 -4.03 -16.15 1.61
CA ILE A 139 -3.16 -16.52 0.49
C ILE A 139 -3.43 -17.98 0.13
N THR A 140 -3.35 -18.32 -1.15
CA THR A 140 -3.51 -19.71 -1.57
C THR A 140 -2.36 -20.58 -1.06
N GLU A 141 -2.57 -21.89 -0.96
CA GLU A 141 -1.54 -22.84 -0.53
C GLU A 141 -0.28 -22.73 -1.40
N GLN A 142 -0.45 -22.58 -2.72
CA GLN A 142 0.66 -22.37 -3.65
C GLN A 142 1.44 -21.08 -3.34
N GLN A 143 0.74 -19.97 -3.12
CA GLN A 143 1.36 -18.69 -2.76
C GLN A 143 2.11 -18.78 -1.43
N SER A 144 1.58 -19.53 -0.46
CA SER A 144 2.25 -19.74 0.83
C SER A 144 3.57 -20.50 0.68
N LEU A 145 3.64 -21.47 -0.24
CA LEU A 145 4.84 -22.24 -0.51
C LEU A 145 5.91 -21.38 -1.19
N ASP A 146 5.51 -20.60 -2.20
CA ASP A 146 6.39 -19.65 -2.89
C ASP A 146 6.98 -18.61 -1.92
N LEU A 147 6.16 -18.15 -0.97
CA LEU A 147 6.61 -17.27 0.10
C LEU A 147 7.58 -17.92 1.08
N ALA A 148 7.35 -19.18 1.46
CA ALA A 148 8.24 -19.89 2.35
C ALA A 148 9.66 -20.01 1.76
N VAL A 149 9.76 -20.22 0.44
CA VAL A 149 11.02 -20.23 -0.32
C VAL A 149 11.65 -18.83 -0.35
N ALA A 150 10.88 -17.78 -0.64
CA ALA A 150 11.38 -16.40 -0.67
C ALA A 150 11.88 -15.90 0.70
N LEU A 151 11.36 -16.47 1.79
CA LEU A 151 11.76 -16.20 3.16
C LEU A 151 13.03 -16.96 3.59
N GLU A 152 13.50 -17.95 2.84
CA GLU A 152 14.70 -18.71 3.19
C GLU A 152 15.98 -17.88 3.37
N PRO A 153 16.32 -16.92 2.48
CA PRO A 153 17.55 -16.14 2.58
C PRO A 153 17.55 -15.04 3.67
N ASN A 154 16.38 -14.66 4.20
CA ASN A 154 16.29 -13.60 5.23
C ASN A 154 16.59 -14.16 6.63
N ALA A 155 17.86 -14.08 7.04
CA ALA A 155 18.37 -14.58 8.31
C ALA A 155 18.08 -13.63 9.48
N THR A 156 16.89 -13.66 10.09
CA THR A 156 16.66 -13.06 11.42
C THR A 156 15.61 -13.82 12.26
N PHE A 157 15.55 -13.48 13.55
CA PHE A 157 14.70 -14.02 14.63
C PHE A 157 13.22 -14.23 14.24
N LEU A 158 12.74 -13.47 13.25
CA LEU A 158 11.33 -13.41 12.84
C LEU A 158 10.96 -14.42 11.74
N LYS A 159 11.93 -15.13 11.17
CA LYS A 159 11.68 -16.28 10.26
C LYS A 159 10.80 -17.34 10.93
N LYS A 160 11.04 -17.67 12.20
CA LYS A 160 10.24 -18.68 12.92
C LYS A 160 8.79 -18.24 13.12
N ALA A 161 8.57 -16.97 13.44
CA ALA A 161 7.23 -16.42 13.64
C ALA A 161 6.45 -16.38 12.32
N LEU A 162 7.08 -15.94 11.22
CA LEU A 162 6.45 -15.91 9.89
C LEU A 162 6.22 -17.32 9.33
N GLN A 163 7.17 -18.24 9.51
CA GLN A 163 6.96 -19.65 9.14
C GLN A 163 5.86 -20.32 9.96
N ALA A 164 5.73 -19.99 11.26
CA ALA A 164 4.62 -20.46 12.07
C ALA A 164 3.28 -19.90 11.57
N ALA A 165 3.22 -18.60 11.24
CA ALA A 165 2.03 -17.98 10.66
C ALA A 165 1.65 -18.61 9.31
N LEU A 166 2.62 -18.84 8.42
CA LEU A 166 2.41 -19.52 7.14
C LEU A 166 1.84 -20.94 7.31
N ARG A 167 2.33 -21.70 8.29
CA ARG A 167 1.80 -23.05 8.60
C ARG A 167 0.34 -23.05 9.06
N HIS A 168 -0.12 -21.97 9.68
CA HIS A 168 -1.52 -21.82 10.10
C HIS A 168 -2.44 -21.45 8.93
N VAL A 169 -1.91 -20.91 7.83
CA VAL A 169 -2.69 -20.55 6.64
C VAL A 169 -2.82 -21.74 5.66
N THR A 170 -1.88 -22.69 5.71
CA THR A 170 -1.90 -23.92 4.89
C THR A 170 -2.81 -25.04 5.42
N HIS A 171 -3.57 -24.81 6.49
CA HIS A 171 -4.35 -25.83 7.20
C HIS A 171 -5.85 -25.51 7.18
#